data_AF-H0R002-F1
#
_entry.id   AF-H0R002-F1
#
_cell.length_a   1.000
_cell.length_b   1.000
_cell.length_c   1.000
_cell.angle_alpha   90.00
_cell.angle_beta   90.00
_cell.angle_gamma   90.00
#
_symmetry.space_group_name_H-M   'P 1'
#
loop_
_entity.id
_entity.type
_entity.pdbx_description
1 polymer ?
#
loop_
_entity_poly.entity_id
_entity_poly.type
_entity_poly.pdbx_seq_one_letter_code
_entity_poly.pdbx_strand_id
1 'polypeptide(L)'
;MKTQGAKHYSIAAALVAIAAAVTTSAGITPASARPALPDGHCVIDAHSRDRTVNSLRFHCTSRQIVELYKNAPLGTPPTAGKHRLYLLPVSERNGRLGDYRDAKQFGDLQSNLGDALTFGVGPQGQPWVYKNYITGLDAGGPLVYAPQSFVDHKPAWSADFVRDFAGLPVSTHEYRQLTPTVWIGRDFLGPGTVSRPPRQASAIAIA
;
A
#
# COMPACT_ATOMS: atom_id res chain seq x y z
N MET A 1 41.74 -52.22 -55.94
CA MET A 1 43.17 -52.56 -56.11
C MET A 1 43.94 -51.24 -56.28
N LYS A 2 44.80 -50.87 -55.31
CA LYS A 2 45.85 -49.81 -55.34
C LYS A 2 45.37 -48.35 -55.62
N THR A 3 45.89 -47.24 -55.08
CA THR A 3 47.00 -46.89 -54.17
C THR A 3 46.89 -45.38 -53.83
N GLN A 4 47.31 -45.02 -52.62
CA GLN A 4 47.98 -43.81 -52.14
C GLN A 4 48.11 -42.54 -53.02
N GLY A 5 48.00 -41.38 -52.35
CA GLY A 5 48.64 -40.13 -52.79
C GLY A 5 48.33 -38.93 -51.89
N ALA A 6 49.01 -38.82 -50.75
CA ALA A 6 48.98 -37.63 -49.88
C ALA A 6 49.82 -36.49 -50.48
N LYS A 7 49.39 -35.23 -50.32
CA LYS A 7 50.28 -34.08 -50.15
C LYS A 7 49.68 -33.08 -49.16
N HIS A 8 50.41 -32.88 -48.06
CA HIS A 8 50.23 -31.80 -47.11
C HIS A 8 50.61 -30.46 -47.74
N TYR A 9 49.81 -29.43 -47.47
CA TYR A 9 50.24 -28.05 -47.45
C TYR A 9 49.75 -27.40 -46.16
N SER A 10 50.67 -27.16 -45.23
CA SER A 10 50.48 -26.24 -44.12
C SER A 10 50.76 -24.83 -44.62
N ILE A 11 49.78 -23.92 -44.50
CA ILE A 11 50.04 -22.48 -44.41
C ILE A 11 49.15 -21.93 -43.29
N ALA A 12 49.81 -21.23 -42.37
CA ALA A 12 49.24 -20.63 -41.18
C ALA A 12 48.46 -19.34 -41.48
N ALA A 13 47.62 -18.97 -40.51
CA ALA A 13 47.52 -17.63 -39.92
C ALA A 13 46.13 -16.96 -39.95
N ALA A 14 45.83 -16.43 -38.75
CA ALA A 14 44.95 -15.29 -38.43
C ALA A 14 43.43 -15.50 -38.51
N LEU A 15 42.86 -16.03 -37.41
CA LEU A 15 41.54 -15.62 -36.98
C LEU A 15 41.69 -14.55 -35.89
N VAL A 16 41.35 -13.33 -36.28
CA VAL A 16 41.28 -12.13 -35.46
C VAL A 16 40.26 -12.35 -34.34
N ALA A 17 40.71 -12.29 -33.09
CA ALA A 17 39.83 -12.21 -31.95
C ALA A 17 39.20 -10.81 -31.90
N ILE A 18 37.92 -10.71 -32.26
CA ILE A 18 37.14 -9.49 -32.04
C ILE A 18 36.82 -9.44 -30.54
N ALA A 19 37.63 -8.69 -29.79
CA ALA A 19 37.27 -8.31 -28.43
C ALA A 19 36.09 -7.34 -28.51
N ALA A 20 34.88 -7.82 -28.18
CA ALA A 20 33.74 -6.97 -27.97
C ALA A 20 34.00 -6.11 -26.72
N ALA A 21 34.25 -4.82 -26.93
CA ALA A 21 34.32 -3.84 -25.86
C ALA A 21 32.95 -3.74 -25.18
N VAL A 22 32.80 -4.38 -24.02
CA VAL A 22 31.67 -4.14 -23.12
C VAL A 22 31.84 -2.73 -22.57
N THR A 23 31.20 -1.76 -23.21
CA THR A 23 31.05 -0.42 -22.67
C THR A 23 30.07 -0.51 -21.51
N THR A 24 30.60 -0.54 -20.30
CA THR A 24 29.83 -0.34 -19.07
C THR A 24 29.28 1.08 -19.11
N SER A 25 28.06 1.21 -19.65
CA SER A 25 27.27 2.42 -19.49
C SER A 25 26.99 2.53 -17.99
N ALA A 26 27.70 3.42 -17.31
CA ALA A 26 27.34 3.86 -15.97
C ALA A 26 25.97 4.52 -16.09
N GLY A 27 24.91 3.72 -15.96
CA GLY A 27 23.55 4.21 -15.90
C GLY A 27 23.48 5.17 -14.73
N ILE A 28 23.28 6.46 -15.03
CA ILE A 28 22.87 7.45 -14.05
C ILE A 28 21.49 6.98 -13.60
N THR A 29 21.43 6.20 -12.52
CA THR A 29 20.16 5.94 -11.85
C THR A 29 19.68 7.30 -11.35
N PRO A 30 18.48 7.76 -11.76
CA PRO A 30 17.97 9.01 -11.22
C PRO A 30 17.91 8.84 -9.70
N ALA A 31 18.60 9.72 -8.98
CA ALA A 31 18.50 9.77 -7.53
C ALA A 31 17.01 9.90 -7.20
N SER A 32 16.46 8.93 -6.46
CA SER A 32 15.08 9.00 -6.00
C SER A 32 14.95 10.28 -5.18
N ALA A 33 14.25 11.27 -5.74
CA ALA A 33 14.07 12.54 -5.07
C ALA A 33 13.31 12.30 -3.77
N ARG A 34 13.89 12.72 -2.64
CA ARG A 34 13.24 12.57 -1.33
C ARG A 34 11.84 13.22 -1.39
N PRO A 35 10.76 12.56 -0.95
CA PRO A 35 9.41 13.09 -1.08
C PRO A 35 9.30 14.49 -0.49
N ALA A 36 8.67 15.43 -1.18
CA ALA A 36 8.45 16.79 -0.68
C ALA A 36 7.67 16.78 0.65
N LEU A 37 7.89 17.80 1.47
CA LEU A 37 7.02 18.04 2.63
C LEU A 37 5.62 18.44 2.15
N PRO A 38 4.57 18.15 2.95
CA PRO A 38 3.23 18.63 2.64
C PRO A 38 3.23 20.16 2.77
N ASP A 39 2.53 20.83 1.86
CA ASP A 39 2.32 22.29 1.92
C ASP A 39 1.26 22.68 2.98
N GLY A 40 0.56 21.71 3.56
CA GLY A 40 -0.47 21.92 4.57
C GLY A 40 -1.83 22.31 4.01
N HIS A 41 -1.97 22.41 2.67
CA HIS A 41 -3.21 22.75 1.97
C HIS A 41 -4.14 21.52 1.89
N CYS A 42 -4.47 20.97 3.06
CA CYS A 42 -5.28 19.78 3.22
C CYS A 42 -6.77 20.08 2.96
N VAL A 43 -7.19 19.94 1.71
CA VAL A 43 -8.57 20.16 1.25
C VAL A 43 -9.33 18.85 1.13
N ILE A 44 -10.52 18.78 1.71
CA ILE A 44 -11.46 17.65 1.54
C ILE A 44 -12.64 18.17 0.71
N ASP A 45 -12.88 17.54 -0.43
CA ASP A 45 -13.92 17.93 -1.39
C ASP A 45 -14.96 16.81 -1.51
N ALA A 46 -16.16 17.07 -1.00
CA ALA A 46 -17.26 16.10 -1.00
C ALA A 46 -17.76 15.74 -2.42
N HIS A 47 -17.43 16.55 -3.43
CA HIS A 47 -17.85 16.38 -4.82
C HIS A 47 -16.71 15.88 -5.72
N SER A 48 -15.49 15.75 -5.19
CA SER A 48 -14.35 15.28 -5.97
C SER A 48 -13.50 14.29 -5.16
N ARG A 49 -13.73 13.01 -5.47
CA ARG A 49 -12.92 11.89 -4.99
C ARG A 49 -11.44 12.12 -5.26
N ASP A 50 -11.09 12.46 -6.49
CA ASP A 50 -9.70 12.55 -6.93
C ASP A 50 -8.98 13.73 -6.28
N ARG A 51 -9.66 14.88 -6.09
CA ARG A 51 -9.10 16.02 -5.31
C ARG A 51 -8.87 15.64 -3.86
N THR A 52 -9.84 14.97 -3.23
CA THR A 52 -9.71 14.52 -1.84
C THR A 52 -8.55 13.54 -1.67
N VAL A 53 -8.44 12.52 -2.52
CA VAL A 53 -7.34 11.55 -2.46
C VAL A 53 -5.99 12.22 -2.74
N ASN A 54 -5.92 13.12 -3.71
CA ASN A 54 -4.70 13.88 -4.01
C ASN A 54 -4.25 14.71 -2.80
N SER A 55 -5.19 15.45 -2.20
CA SER A 55 -4.96 16.23 -0.98
C SER A 55 -4.44 15.38 0.17
N LEU A 56 -5.11 14.26 0.48
CA LEU A 56 -4.69 13.32 1.53
C LEU A 56 -3.29 12.77 1.32
N ARG A 57 -2.91 12.50 0.07
CA ARG A 57 -1.61 11.90 -0.26
C ARG A 57 -0.49 12.92 -0.26
N PHE A 58 -0.70 14.13 -0.76
CA PHE A 58 0.39 15.04 -1.11
C PHE A 58 0.39 16.36 -0.31
N HIS A 59 -0.75 16.78 0.22
CA HIS A 59 -0.93 18.12 0.81
C HIS A 59 -1.21 18.09 2.32
N CYS A 60 -1.84 17.02 2.80
CA CYS A 60 -2.12 16.86 4.22
C CYS A 60 -0.89 16.40 5.01
N THR A 61 -0.63 17.06 6.15
CA THR A 61 0.33 16.56 7.16
C THR A 61 -0.18 15.28 7.81
N SER A 62 0.72 14.46 8.35
CA SER A 62 0.35 13.24 9.10
C SER A 62 -0.62 13.54 10.24
N ARG A 63 -0.45 14.68 10.93
CA ARG A 63 -1.34 15.12 12.00
C ARG A 63 -2.74 15.46 11.47
N GLN A 64 -2.84 16.21 10.38
CA GLN A 64 -4.14 16.52 9.76
C GLN A 64 -4.89 15.24 9.37
N ILE A 65 -4.20 14.24 8.81
CA ILE A 65 -4.81 12.97 8.41
C ILE A 65 -5.37 12.21 9.62
N VAL A 66 -4.61 12.15 10.71
CA VAL A 66 -5.10 11.52 11.95
C VAL A 66 -6.30 12.26 12.54
N GLU A 67 -6.28 13.59 12.54
CA GLU A 67 -7.42 14.39 13.01
C GLU A 67 -8.65 14.28 12.10
N LEU A 68 -8.45 14.15 10.78
CA LEU A 68 -9.54 13.87 9.85
C LEU A 68 -10.23 12.54 10.18
N TYR A 69 -9.47 11.49 10.48
CA TYR A 69 -10.06 10.21 10.92
C TYR A 69 -10.85 10.36 12.23
N LYS A 70 -10.28 11.05 13.23
CA LYS A 70 -10.95 11.27 14.52
C LYS A 70 -12.24 12.08 14.42
N ASN A 71 -12.32 12.97 13.44
CA ASN A 71 -13.46 13.87 13.23
C ASN A 71 -14.46 13.35 12.19
N ALA A 72 -14.06 12.38 11.36
CA ALA A 72 -14.97 11.77 10.40
C ALA A 72 -16.14 11.07 11.11
N PRO A 73 -17.37 11.18 10.61
CA PRO A 73 -18.49 10.39 11.11
C PRO A 73 -18.28 8.90 10.77
N LEU A 74 -18.95 8.00 11.50
CA LEU A 74 -19.00 6.58 11.15
C LEU A 74 -19.43 6.38 9.68
N GLY A 75 -20.53 7.05 9.31
CA GLY A 75 -21.10 6.99 7.97
C GLY A 75 -21.55 5.59 7.55
N THR A 76 -21.85 5.43 6.27
CA THR A 76 -22.12 4.11 5.68
C THR A 76 -20.80 3.32 5.54
N PRO A 77 -20.84 1.98 5.64
CA PRO A 77 -19.66 1.19 5.33
C PRO A 77 -19.23 1.42 3.86
N PRO A 78 -17.97 1.13 3.51
CA PRO A 78 -17.54 1.11 2.13
C PRO A 78 -18.47 0.26 1.26
N THR A 79 -18.86 0.79 0.11
CA THR A 79 -19.83 0.14 -0.77
C THR A 79 -19.25 -1.13 -1.38
N ALA A 80 -20.10 -2.09 -1.75
CA ALA A 80 -19.66 -3.30 -2.43
C ALA A 80 -18.90 -2.96 -3.72
N GLY A 81 -17.90 -3.79 -4.05
CA GLY A 81 -17.02 -3.62 -5.20
C GLY A 81 -15.55 -3.46 -4.82
N LYS A 82 -14.71 -3.33 -5.84
CA LYS A 82 -13.26 -3.12 -5.70
C LYS A 82 -12.95 -1.64 -5.61
N HIS A 83 -12.27 -1.23 -4.55
CA HIS A 83 -11.81 0.13 -4.30
C HIS A 83 -10.29 0.17 -4.26
N ARG A 84 -9.71 1.25 -4.75
CA ARG A 84 -8.26 1.43 -4.66
C ARG A 84 -7.87 1.74 -3.23
N LEU A 85 -6.81 1.09 -2.76
CA LEU A 85 -6.21 1.37 -1.46
C LEU A 85 -5.07 2.37 -1.63
N TYR A 86 -5.10 3.44 -0.85
CA TYR A 86 -4.02 4.42 -0.77
C TYR A 86 -3.46 4.40 0.64
N LEU A 87 -2.18 4.06 0.79
CA LEU A 87 -1.47 4.29 2.03
C LEU A 87 -1.15 5.78 2.13
N LEU A 88 -1.58 6.39 3.22
CA LEU A 88 -1.40 7.80 3.48
C LEU A 88 -0.06 8.03 4.22
N PRO A 89 0.53 9.23 4.17
CA PRO A 89 1.80 9.53 4.82
C PRO A 89 1.67 9.67 6.34
N VAL A 90 1.27 8.58 7.00
CA VAL A 90 1.15 8.43 8.45
C VAL A 90 1.86 7.14 8.83
N SER A 91 2.83 7.26 9.72
CA SER A 91 3.40 6.15 10.46
C SER A 91 3.36 6.54 11.93
N GLU A 92 2.86 5.66 12.77
CA GLU A 92 2.71 5.89 14.20
C GLU A 92 3.25 4.70 14.97
N ARG A 93 4.07 4.97 15.98
CA ARG A 93 4.60 3.96 16.89
C ARG A 93 4.41 4.41 18.33
N ASN A 94 3.76 3.57 19.14
CA ASN A 94 3.41 3.86 20.53
C ASN A 94 2.71 5.22 20.70
N GLY A 95 1.72 5.54 19.85
CA GLY A 95 1.00 6.82 19.92
C GLY A 95 1.74 8.03 19.35
N ARG A 96 2.96 7.85 18.82
CA ARG A 96 3.80 8.94 18.31
C ARG A 96 3.93 8.87 16.80
N LEU A 97 3.63 9.97 16.13
CA LEU A 97 3.86 10.12 14.70
C LEU A 97 5.36 10.08 14.37
N GLY A 98 5.71 9.32 13.34
CA GLY A 98 7.04 9.29 12.73
C GLY A 98 7.25 10.45 11.76
N ASP A 99 8.38 10.42 11.04
CA ASP A 99 8.70 11.40 10.01
C ASP A 99 7.76 11.27 8.81
N TYR A 100 7.30 12.41 8.29
CA TYR A 100 6.38 12.44 7.16
C TYR A 100 7.01 11.86 5.89
N ARG A 101 8.27 12.20 5.58
CA ARG A 101 8.90 11.82 4.31
C ARG A 101 9.16 10.32 4.28
N ASP A 102 9.55 9.75 5.42
CA ASP A 102 9.73 8.31 5.57
C ASP A 102 8.39 7.58 5.38
N ALA A 103 7.32 8.06 6.02
CA ALA A 103 5.98 7.51 5.84
C ALA A 103 5.46 7.66 4.40
N LYS A 104 5.71 8.80 3.75
CA LYS A 104 5.34 9.08 2.37
C LYS A 104 6.06 8.16 1.38
N GLN A 105 7.36 7.97 1.56
CA GLN A 105 8.16 7.09 0.71
C GLN A 105 7.67 5.64 0.79
N PHE A 106 7.42 5.15 2.01
CA PHE A 106 6.87 3.81 2.23
C PHE A 106 5.46 3.67 1.64
N GLY A 107 4.59 4.66 1.86
CA GLY A 107 3.23 4.68 1.35
C GLY A 107 3.14 4.72 -0.17
N ASP A 108 4.00 5.50 -0.84
CA ASP A 108 4.07 5.55 -2.30
C ASP A 108 4.55 4.24 -2.91
N LEU A 109 5.61 3.64 -2.33
CA LEU A 109 6.16 2.39 -2.83
C LEU A 109 5.07 1.30 -2.86
N GLN A 110 4.30 1.17 -1.77
CA GLN A 110 3.24 0.17 -1.69
C GLN A 110 1.98 0.57 -2.48
N SER A 111 1.53 1.82 -2.42
CA SER A 111 0.33 2.26 -3.17
C SER A 111 0.53 2.19 -4.70
N ASN A 112 1.79 2.23 -5.16
CA ASN A 112 2.13 2.05 -6.57
C ASN A 112 2.11 0.59 -7.02
N LEU A 113 2.11 -0.38 -6.09
CA LEU A 113 1.92 -1.79 -6.42
C LEU A 113 0.47 -2.11 -6.82
N GLY A 114 -0.46 -1.16 -6.68
CA GLY A 114 -1.83 -1.29 -7.18
C GLY A 114 -2.77 -2.03 -6.23
N ASP A 115 -2.45 -2.01 -4.94
CA ASP A 115 -3.26 -2.64 -3.91
C ASP A 115 -4.69 -2.09 -3.87
N ALA A 116 -5.63 -2.97 -3.58
CA ALA A 116 -7.05 -2.67 -3.56
C ALA A 116 -7.77 -3.47 -2.48
N LEU A 117 -8.90 -2.95 -2.02
CA LEU A 117 -9.81 -3.70 -1.16
C LEU A 117 -11.09 -4.03 -1.92
N THR A 118 -11.55 -5.27 -1.84
CA THR A 118 -12.82 -5.69 -2.45
C THR A 118 -13.84 -5.93 -1.35
N PHE A 119 -14.85 -5.07 -1.28
CA PHE A 119 -15.95 -5.19 -0.32
C PHE A 119 -17.10 -5.99 -0.94
N GLY A 120 -17.70 -6.89 -0.19
CA GLY A 120 -18.75 -7.76 -0.69
C GLY A 120 -19.31 -8.70 0.36
N VAL A 121 -19.70 -9.89 -0.09
CA VAL A 121 -20.29 -10.93 0.74
C VAL A 121 -19.26 -12.02 1.02
N GLY A 122 -19.13 -12.39 2.29
CA GLY A 122 -18.20 -13.41 2.77
C GLY A 122 -18.79 -14.82 2.72
N PRO A 123 -18.02 -15.83 3.14
CA PRO A 123 -18.38 -17.24 3.01
C PRO A 123 -19.68 -17.68 3.68
N GLN A 124 -20.17 -16.93 4.67
CA GLN A 124 -21.42 -17.23 5.41
C GLN A 124 -22.51 -16.18 5.13
N GLY A 125 -22.39 -15.39 4.06
CA GLY A 125 -23.39 -14.37 3.70
C GLY A 125 -23.21 -13.02 4.42
N GLN A 126 -22.23 -12.87 5.30
CA GLN A 126 -21.93 -11.65 6.05
C GLN A 126 -21.17 -10.62 5.21
N PRO A 127 -21.22 -9.31 5.56
CA PRO A 127 -20.33 -8.31 4.97
C PRO A 127 -18.86 -8.67 5.14
N TRP A 128 -18.07 -8.46 4.08
CA TRP A 128 -16.69 -8.92 4.00
C TRP A 128 -15.82 -7.97 3.19
N VAL A 129 -14.52 -7.97 3.46
CA VAL A 129 -13.53 -7.23 2.69
C VAL A 129 -12.32 -8.10 2.39
N TYR A 130 -11.88 -8.15 1.14
CA TYR A 130 -10.65 -8.83 0.73
C TYR A 130 -9.53 -7.83 0.50
N LYS A 131 -8.31 -8.15 0.95
CA LYS A 131 -7.10 -7.49 0.47
C LYS A 131 -6.75 -8.07 -0.91
N ASN A 132 -6.47 -7.22 -1.88
CA ASN A 132 -6.01 -7.64 -3.20
C ASN A 132 -4.64 -7.02 -3.40
N TYR A 133 -3.60 -7.83 -3.24
CA TYR A 133 -2.27 -7.46 -3.67
C TYR A 133 -2.13 -7.70 -5.17
N ILE A 134 -1.09 -7.14 -5.79
CA ILE A 134 -0.79 -7.40 -7.20
C ILE A 134 -0.62 -8.89 -7.53
N THR A 135 -0.22 -9.69 -6.54
CA THR A 135 -0.05 -11.15 -6.67
C THR A 135 -1.37 -11.93 -6.63
N GLY A 136 -2.49 -11.28 -6.31
CA GLY A 136 -3.82 -11.90 -6.24
C GLY A 136 -4.64 -11.44 -5.04
N LEU A 137 -5.81 -12.07 -4.91
CA LEU A 137 -6.65 -11.90 -3.74
C LEU A 137 -5.97 -12.60 -2.55
N ASP A 138 -5.73 -11.83 -1.50
CA ASP A 138 -5.20 -12.29 -0.22
C ASP A 138 -6.35 -12.60 0.76
N ALA A 139 -6.02 -12.92 2.00
CA ALA A 139 -6.96 -13.04 3.11
C ALA A 139 -7.90 -11.83 3.19
N GLY A 140 -9.20 -12.10 3.27
CA GLY A 140 -10.21 -11.10 3.58
C GLY A 140 -10.70 -11.24 5.01
N GLY A 141 -11.50 -10.33 5.55
CA GLY A 141 -12.07 -10.47 6.88
C GLY A 141 -13.50 -9.93 6.93
N PRO A 142 -14.27 -10.25 7.97
CA PRO A 142 -15.63 -9.73 8.11
C PRO A 142 -15.58 -8.23 8.37
N LEU A 143 -16.41 -7.48 7.65
CA LEU A 143 -16.61 -6.06 7.90
C LEU A 143 -17.67 -5.91 8.99
N VAL A 144 -17.27 -5.48 10.17
CA VAL A 144 -18.12 -5.41 11.36
C VAL A 144 -18.23 -3.99 11.91
N TYR A 145 -19.31 -3.72 12.62
CA TYR A 145 -19.44 -2.53 13.44
C TYR A 145 -18.57 -2.67 14.69
N ALA A 146 -17.61 -1.76 14.87
CA ALA A 146 -16.82 -1.63 16.10
C ALA A 146 -17.34 -0.42 16.90
N PRO A 147 -17.91 -0.61 18.10
CA PRO A 147 -18.45 0.49 18.89
C PRO A 147 -17.35 1.43 19.42
N GLN A 148 -16.11 0.95 19.50
CA GLN A 148 -14.97 1.72 20.00
C GLN A 148 -13.75 1.47 19.11
N SER A 149 -13.27 2.53 18.47
CA SER A 149 -12.00 2.55 17.74
C SER A 149 -10.81 2.49 18.69
N PHE A 150 -9.70 1.89 18.23
CA PHE A 150 -8.41 1.92 18.91
C PHE A 150 -7.79 3.33 19.05
N VAL A 151 -8.22 4.31 18.25
CA VAL A 151 -7.64 5.67 18.26
C VAL A 151 -8.31 6.60 19.26
N ASP A 152 -9.64 6.63 19.26
CA ASP A 152 -10.41 7.69 19.94
C ASP A 152 -11.66 7.18 20.64
N HIS A 153 -11.83 5.86 20.73
CA HIS A 153 -12.99 5.19 21.33
C HIS A 153 -14.35 5.54 20.70
N LYS A 154 -14.39 6.24 19.56
CA LYS A 154 -15.63 6.47 18.81
C LYS A 154 -15.92 5.31 17.85
N PRO A 155 -17.17 5.12 17.40
CA PRO A 155 -17.51 4.02 16.50
C PRO A 155 -16.75 4.05 15.17
N ALA A 156 -16.46 2.87 14.61
CA ALA A 156 -15.87 2.69 13.28
C ALA A 156 -16.37 1.40 12.62
N TRP A 157 -16.26 1.31 11.30
CA TRP A 157 -16.32 0.02 10.61
C TRP A 157 -14.96 -0.66 10.75
N SER A 158 -14.90 -1.94 11.09
CA SER A 158 -13.64 -2.63 11.32
C SER A 158 -13.57 -3.92 10.50
N ALA A 159 -12.37 -4.23 10.02
CA ALA A 159 -12.04 -5.51 9.43
C ALA A 159 -10.73 -6.00 10.02
N ASP A 160 -10.79 -7.17 10.66
CA ASP A 160 -9.63 -7.84 11.24
C ASP A 160 -9.13 -8.94 10.30
N PHE A 161 -8.00 -8.69 9.64
CA PHE A 161 -7.39 -9.62 8.69
C PHE A 161 -6.51 -10.67 9.37
N VAL A 162 -6.27 -10.57 10.68
CA VAL A 162 -5.51 -11.58 11.44
C VAL A 162 -6.24 -12.93 11.46
N ARG A 163 -7.58 -12.91 11.48
CA ARG A 163 -8.41 -14.11 11.54
C ARG A 163 -8.35 -14.97 10.27
N ASP A 164 -7.86 -14.42 9.18
CA ASP A 164 -8.04 -15.00 7.86
C ASP A 164 -6.71 -15.34 7.17
N PHE A 165 -5.60 -14.80 7.66
CA PHE A 165 -4.26 -15.14 7.17
C PHE A 165 -3.59 -16.19 8.07
N ALA A 166 -4.20 -17.38 8.17
CA ALA A 166 -3.71 -18.50 8.98
C ALA A 166 -3.40 -18.13 10.46
N GLY A 167 -4.09 -17.12 11.01
CA GLY A 167 -3.89 -16.61 12.37
C GLY A 167 -2.64 -15.73 12.55
N LEU A 168 -1.91 -15.42 11.48
CA LEU A 168 -0.75 -14.53 11.58
C LEU A 168 -1.22 -13.07 11.66
N PRO A 169 -0.60 -12.24 12.52
CA PRO A 169 -1.01 -10.85 12.63
C PRO A 169 -0.62 -10.03 11.40
N VAL A 170 -1.58 -9.83 10.48
CA VAL A 170 -1.39 -8.97 9.30
C VAL A 170 -1.79 -7.54 9.63
N SER A 171 -3.06 -7.31 9.98
CA SER A 171 -3.55 -5.97 10.26
C SER A 171 -5.00 -5.97 10.70
N THR A 172 -5.38 -4.99 11.52
CA THR A 172 -6.78 -4.58 11.68
C THR A 172 -6.97 -3.22 11.02
N HIS A 173 -7.96 -3.08 10.16
CA HIS A 173 -8.32 -1.80 9.58
C HIS A 173 -9.61 -1.26 10.21
N GLU A 174 -9.61 0.02 10.54
CA GLU A 174 -10.81 0.75 10.96
C GLU A 174 -11.11 1.84 9.94
N TYR A 175 -12.39 2.01 9.57
CA TYR A 175 -12.84 2.93 8.52
C TYR A 175 -13.95 3.85 9.03
N ARG A 176 -13.91 5.08 8.53
CA ARG A 176 -14.95 6.10 8.69
C ARG A 176 -15.18 6.83 7.37
N GLN A 177 -16.40 7.30 7.16
CA GLN A 177 -16.74 8.00 5.93
C GLN A 177 -16.21 9.44 5.97
N LEU A 178 -15.32 9.78 5.05
CA LEU A 178 -14.74 11.13 4.96
C LEU A 178 -15.55 12.00 3.98
N THR A 179 -15.94 11.43 2.85
CA THR A 179 -16.85 12.01 1.85
C THR A 179 -17.81 10.93 1.36
N PRO A 180 -18.85 11.23 0.55
CA PRO A 180 -19.74 10.21 0.00
C PRO A 180 -19.03 9.08 -0.76
N THR A 181 -17.84 9.35 -1.33
CA THR A 181 -17.09 8.40 -2.17
C THR A 181 -15.68 8.10 -1.67
N VAL A 182 -15.31 8.58 -0.47
CA VAL A 182 -13.98 8.34 0.12
C VAL A 182 -14.15 7.99 1.58
N TRP A 183 -13.57 6.87 1.99
CA TRP A 183 -13.43 6.52 3.39
C TRP A 183 -11.98 6.69 3.81
N ILE A 184 -11.79 7.23 5.00
CA ILE A 184 -10.49 7.32 5.67
C ILE A 184 -10.42 6.21 6.71
N GLY A 185 -9.25 5.62 6.85
CA GLY A 185 -9.04 4.55 7.81
C GLY A 185 -7.72 4.61 8.54
N ARG A 186 -7.66 3.83 9.61
CA ARG A 186 -6.44 3.51 10.35
C ARG A 186 -6.16 2.04 10.18
N ASP A 187 -4.93 1.73 9.82
CA ASP A 187 -4.44 0.36 9.67
C ASP A 187 -3.46 0.09 10.81
N PHE A 188 -3.71 -0.98 11.55
CA PHE A 188 -2.95 -1.34 12.74
C PHE A 188 -2.25 -2.67 12.52
N LEU A 189 -0.92 -2.66 12.64
CA LEU A 189 -0.12 -3.86 12.48
C LEU A 189 -0.04 -4.63 13.80
N GLY A 190 -0.38 -5.91 13.74
CA GLY A 190 -0.35 -6.81 14.90
C GLY A 190 -1.68 -6.89 15.66
N PRO A 191 -1.78 -7.81 16.64
CA PRO A 191 -3.00 -7.98 17.42
C PRO A 191 -3.17 -6.84 18.41
N GLY A 192 -4.41 -6.54 18.79
CA GLY A 192 -4.70 -5.58 19.85
C GLY A 192 -6.17 -5.56 20.26
N THR A 193 -6.45 -4.82 21.33
CA THR A 193 -7.80 -4.59 21.84
C THR A 193 -7.98 -3.10 22.10
N VAL A 194 -9.21 -2.64 22.33
CA VAL A 194 -9.49 -1.24 22.67
C VAL A 194 -8.72 -0.78 23.94
N SER A 195 -8.54 -1.67 24.92
CA SER A 195 -7.78 -1.38 26.14
C SER A 195 -6.27 -1.50 25.98
N ARG A 196 -5.80 -2.21 24.94
CA ARG A 196 -4.39 -2.41 24.61
C ARG A 196 -4.23 -2.37 23.09
N PRO A 197 -4.31 -1.17 22.48
CA PRO A 197 -4.29 -1.05 21.03
C PRO A 197 -2.93 -1.48 20.46
N PRO A 198 -2.87 -1.89 19.19
CA PRO A 198 -1.62 -2.23 18.54
C PRO A 198 -0.62 -1.05 18.60
N ARG A 199 0.66 -1.38 18.75
CA ARG A 199 1.71 -0.36 18.92
C ARG A 199 2.10 0.36 17.64
N GLN A 200 1.71 -0.19 16.48
CA GLN A 200 2.05 0.36 15.18
C GLN A 200 0.78 0.62 14.41
N ALA A 201 0.66 1.83 13.87
CA ALA A 201 -0.49 2.22 13.08
C ALA A 201 -0.06 3.10 11.89
N SER A 202 -0.78 2.98 10.80
CA SER A 202 -0.70 3.84 9.63
C SER A 202 -2.08 4.47 9.38
N ALA A 203 -2.23 5.19 8.27
CA ALA A 203 -3.52 5.65 7.80
C ALA A 203 -3.71 5.28 6.33
N ILE A 204 -4.95 5.05 5.95
CA ILE A 204 -5.35 4.64 4.61
C ILE A 204 -6.52 5.47 4.10
N ALA A 205 -6.66 5.54 2.78
CA ALA A 205 -7.89 5.97 2.13
C ALA A 205 -8.33 4.90 1.13
N ILE A 206 -9.65 4.73 0.98
CA ILE A 206 -10.26 3.87 -0.03
C ILE A 206 -11.26 4.66 -0.85
N ALA A 207 -11.18 4.48 -2.17
CA ALA A 207 -11.90 5.27 -3.17
C ALA A 207 -11.99 4.55 -4.54
#